data_AF-A0A1F6CIL2-F1
#
_entry.id   AF-A0A1F6CIL2-F1
#
_cell.length_a   1.000
_cell.length_b   1.000
_cell.length_c   1.000
_cell.angle_alpha   90.00
_cell.angle_beta   90.00
_cell.angle_gamma   90.00
#
_symmetry.space_group_name_H-M   'P 1'
#
loop_
_entity.id
_entity.type
_entity.pdbx_description
1 polymer ?
#
loop_
_entity_poly.entity_id
_entity_poly.type
_entity_poly.pdbx_seq_one_letter_code
_entity_poly.pdbx_strand_id
1 'polypeptide(L)'
;MPPAELTSVVSAANVHHVESWSFGKLFSGRIGRLRYFEGAVFILIFFFAFIAIVWGLVSALGGVTSIDSSNVLLNVFGSVLFPTILALFFVAYLVTILSLAVRRWHDIGYSGWMVLLQFIPFVNVITALILLFKKGEPIENKYGTLPVVGRKSLADIFNY
;
A
#
# COMPACT_ATOMS: atom_id res chain seq x y z
N MET A 1 -25.31 27.63 38.62
CA MET A 1 -24.09 26.81 38.44
C MET A 1 -24.53 25.47 37.85
N PRO A 2 -24.11 25.09 36.63
CA PRO A 2 -24.45 23.79 36.09
C PRO A 2 -23.77 22.68 36.93
N PRO A 3 -24.41 21.51 37.14
CA PRO A 3 -23.87 20.45 38.00
C PRO A 3 -22.57 19.88 37.44
N ALA A 4 -21.60 19.64 38.33
CA ALA A 4 -20.25 19.13 38.02
C ALA A 4 -20.21 17.75 37.32
N GLU A 5 -21.34 17.04 37.26
CA GLU A 5 -21.47 15.78 36.51
C GLU A 5 -21.54 15.99 34.99
N LEU A 6 -22.08 17.11 34.51
CA LEU A 6 -22.20 17.31 33.06
C LEU A 6 -20.84 17.57 32.39
N THR A 7 -19.87 18.15 33.11
CA THR A 7 -18.52 18.40 32.58
C THR A 7 -17.65 17.15 32.54
N SER A 8 -17.83 16.19 33.47
CA SER A 8 -17.08 14.93 33.47
C SER A 8 -17.57 13.97 32.37
N VAL A 9 -18.88 13.91 32.15
CA VAL A 9 -19.49 13.06 31.11
C VAL A 9 -19.16 13.60 29.70
N VAL A 10 -19.14 14.92 29.52
CA VAL A 10 -18.70 15.55 28.25
C VAL A 10 -17.20 15.37 28.00
N SER A 11 -16.37 15.33 29.05
CA SER A 11 -14.93 15.05 28.95
C SER A 11 -14.64 13.59 28.57
N ALA A 12 -15.40 12.64 29.13
CA ALA A 12 -15.28 11.21 28.82
C ALA A 12 -15.82 10.86 27.42
N ALA A 13 -16.83 11.59 26.93
CA ALA A 13 -17.42 11.36 25.60
C ALA A 13 -16.55 11.87 24.44
N ASN A 14 -15.54 12.71 24.70
CA ASN A 14 -14.79 13.41 23.65
C ASN A 14 -13.39 12.83 23.38
N VAL A 15 -13.03 11.69 23.97
CA VAL A 15 -11.80 10.96 23.62
C VAL A 15 -12.08 9.97 22.50
N HIS A 16 -12.69 10.45 21.42
CA HIS A 16 -12.49 9.79 20.14
C HIS A 16 -11.02 10.03 19.77
N HIS A 17 -10.14 9.08 20.09
CA HIS A 17 -8.76 9.08 19.62
C HIS A 17 -8.79 9.23 18.10
N VAL A 18 -8.61 10.46 17.61
CA VAL A 18 -8.41 10.73 16.21
C VAL A 18 -7.06 10.11 15.88
N GLU A 19 -7.09 8.89 15.37
CA GLU A 19 -5.92 8.17 14.87
C GLU A 19 -5.13 9.10 13.95
N SER A 20 -4.06 9.71 14.46
CA SER A 20 -3.29 10.68 13.68
C SER A 20 -2.64 9.95 12.51
N TRP A 21 -3.01 10.33 11.28
CA TRP A 21 -2.41 9.76 10.09
C TRP A 21 -0.92 10.14 10.06
N SER A 22 -0.05 9.16 9.84
CA SER A 22 1.37 9.40 9.63
C SER A 22 1.91 8.46 8.56
N PHE A 23 2.89 8.93 7.78
CA PHE A 23 3.52 8.12 6.74
C PHE A 23 4.13 6.83 7.33
N GLY A 24 4.63 6.87 8.58
CA GLY A 24 5.13 5.70 9.28
C GLY A 24 4.09 4.60 9.47
N LYS A 25 2.80 4.93 9.63
CA LYS A 25 1.72 3.94 9.76
C LYS A 25 1.53 3.09 8.50
N LEU A 26 2.01 3.56 7.33
CA LEU A 26 2.03 2.73 6.12
C LEU A 26 2.97 1.53 6.26
N PHE A 27 4.00 1.59 7.10
CA PHE A 27 4.96 0.48 7.28
C PHE A 27 4.72 -0.31 8.56
N SER A 28 3.79 0.16 9.40
CA SER A 28 3.46 -0.48 10.66
C SER A 28 2.34 -1.52 10.51
N GLY A 29 2.39 -2.55 11.35
CA GLY A 29 1.39 -3.60 11.45
C GLY A 29 1.70 -4.87 10.65
N ARG A 30 0.77 -5.82 10.74
CA ARG A 30 0.88 -7.17 10.19
C ARG A 30 -0.19 -7.40 9.13
N ILE A 31 0.17 -8.11 8.07
CA ILE A 31 -0.76 -8.50 7.00
C ILE A 31 -0.70 -10.01 6.79
N GLY A 32 -1.87 -10.65 6.73
CA GLY A 32 -1.98 -12.07 6.45
C GLY A 32 -1.65 -12.40 4.99
N ARG A 33 -1.23 -13.65 4.74
CA ARG A 33 -0.79 -14.14 3.41
C ARG A 33 -1.81 -13.88 2.27
N LEU A 34 -3.11 -14.05 2.53
CA LEU A 34 -4.15 -13.89 1.52
C LEU A 34 -4.32 -12.41 1.15
N ARG A 35 -4.39 -11.52 2.14
CA ARG A 35 -4.49 -10.07 1.91
C ARG A 35 -3.23 -9.49 1.27
N TYR A 36 -2.07 -10.06 1.58
CA TYR A 36 -0.82 -9.73 0.90
C TYR A 36 -0.89 -10.11 -0.58
N PHE A 37 -1.35 -11.33 -0.90
CA PHE A 37 -1.48 -11.80 -2.28
C PHE A 37 -2.55 -11.01 -3.06
N GLU A 38 -3.74 -10.84 -2.50
CA GLU A 38 -4.82 -10.03 -3.09
C GLU A 38 -4.36 -8.60 -3.35
N GLY A 39 -3.73 -7.97 -2.36
CA GLY A 39 -3.19 -6.62 -2.49
C GLY A 39 -2.11 -6.53 -3.57
N ALA A 40 -1.17 -7.48 -3.60
CA ALA A 40 -0.11 -7.53 -4.61
C ALA A 40 -0.67 -7.73 -6.03
N VAL A 41 -1.62 -8.64 -6.21
CA VAL A 41 -2.27 -8.89 -7.51
C VAL A 41 -3.08 -7.68 -7.96
N PHE A 42 -3.86 -7.07 -7.06
CA PHE A 42 -4.62 -5.86 -7.37
C PHE A 42 -3.70 -4.71 -7.81
N ILE A 43 -2.63 -4.46 -7.05
CA ILE A 43 -1.62 -3.45 -7.37
C ILE A 43 -0.95 -3.74 -8.72
N LEU A 44 -0.64 -5.01 -9.02
CA LEU A 44 -0.05 -5.43 -10.28
C LEU A 44 -1.00 -5.19 -11.47
N ILE A 45 -2.27 -5.59 -11.35
CA ILE A 45 -3.28 -5.37 -12.40
C ILE A 45 -3.48 -3.87 -12.63
N PHE A 46 -3.62 -3.09 -11.56
CA PHE A 46 -3.78 -1.65 -11.65
C PHE A 46 -2.57 -0.98 -12.35
N PHE A 47 -1.35 -1.43 -12.04
CA PHE A 47 -0.14 -0.95 -12.69
C PHE A 47 -0.12 -1.24 -14.19
N PHE A 48 -0.38 -2.50 -14.59
CA PHE A 48 -0.41 -2.85 -16.02
C PHE A 48 -1.56 -2.18 -16.77
N ALA A 49 -2.73 -2.05 -16.15
CA ALA A 49 -3.86 -1.33 -16.74
C ALA A 49 -3.53 0.15 -16.94
N PHE A 50 -2.92 0.80 -15.96
CA PHE A 50 -2.48 2.18 -16.07
C PHE A 50 -1.46 2.35 -17.20
N ILE A 51 -0.43 1.49 -17.26
CA ILE A 51 0.57 1.53 -18.34
C ILE A 51 -0.07 1.30 -19.71
N ALA A 52 -0.98 0.34 -19.84
CA ALA A 52 -1.68 0.06 -21.10
C ALA A 52 -2.53 1.24 -21.56
N ILE A 53 -3.28 1.88 -20.64
CA ILE A 53 -4.07 3.08 -20.93
C ILE A 53 -3.15 4.21 -21.36
N VAL A 54 -2.09 4.47 -20.61
CA VAL A 54 -1.14 5.53 -20.91
C VAL A 54 -0.48 5.31 -22.28
N TRP A 55 -0.03 4.09 -22.57
CA TRP A 55 0.60 3.74 -23.84
C TRP A 55 -0.39 3.85 -25.02
N GLY A 56 -1.64 3.44 -24.81
CA GLY A 56 -2.72 3.63 -25.78
C GLY A 56 -3.03 5.10 -26.06
N LEU A 57 -3.09 5.94 -25.02
CA LEU A 57 -3.29 7.38 -25.15
C LEU A 57 -2.14 8.04 -25.92
N VAL A 58 -0.89 7.74 -25.57
CA VAL A 58 0.28 8.26 -26.30
C VAL A 58 0.24 7.90 -27.78
N SER A 59 -0.12 6.65 -28.08
CA SER A 59 -0.23 6.17 -29.46
C SER A 59 -1.36 6.88 -30.22
N ALA A 60 -2.51 7.08 -29.58
CA ALA A 60 -3.66 7.78 -30.18
C ALA A 60 -3.40 9.27 -30.42
N LEU A 61 -2.52 9.90 -29.63
CA LEU A 61 -2.11 11.30 -29.78
C LEU A 61 -0.97 11.50 -30.80
N GLY A 62 -0.63 10.48 -31.59
CA GLY A 62 0.38 10.57 -32.64
C GLY A 62 1.80 10.18 -32.23
N GLY A 63 1.98 9.65 -31.01
CA GLY A 63 3.28 9.24 -30.49
C GLY A 63 4.13 10.44 -30.08
N VAL A 64 4.58 10.47 -28.83
CA VAL A 64 5.48 11.53 -28.28
C VAL A 64 6.90 11.48 -28.88
N THR A 65 7.12 10.72 -29.96
CA THR A 65 8.44 10.42 -30.51
C THR A 65 8.97 11.47 -31.49
N SER A 66 8.14 12.38 -31.98
CA SER A 66 8.55 13.47 -32.90
C SER A 66 8.33 14.83 -32.24
N ILE A 67 9.44 15.50 -31.90
CA ILE A 67 9.42 16.90 -31.44
C ILE A 67 9.25 17.79 -32.68
N ASP A 68 8.01 18.06 -33.05
CA ASP A 68 7.71 19.00 -34.13
C ASP A 68 7.86 20.43 -33.60
N SER A 69 8.82 21.20 -34.11
CA SER A 69 9.12 22.55 -33.64
C SER A 69 7.95 23.54 -33.78
N SER A 70 6.91 23.17 -34.54
CA SER A 70 5.69 23.96 -34.76
C SER A 70 4.71 23.93 -33.58
N ASN A 71 4.72 22.88 -32.74
CA ASN A 71 3.70 22.67 -31.70
C ASN A 71 4.31 22.65 -30.29
N VAL A 72 4.62 23.84 -29.77
CA VAL A 72 5.24 24.02 -28.43
C VAL A 72 4.47 23.30 -27.31
N LEU A 73 3.13 23.34 -27.31
CA LEU A 73 2.31 22.71 -26.26
C LEU A 73 2.46 21.18 -26.23
N LEU A 74 2.43 20.52 -27.40
CA LEU A 74 2.59 19.06 -27.50
C LEU A 74 3.99 18.63 -27.09
N ASN A 75 5.00 19.42 -27.46
CA ASN A 75 6.38 19.15 -27.07
C ASN A 75 6.58 19.22 -25.55
N VAL A 76 6.06 20.26 -24.88
CA VAL A 76 6.16 20.39 -23.41
C VAL A 76 5.43 19.24 -22.72
N PHE A 77 4.23 18.88 -23.22
CA PHE A 77 3.49 17.76 -22.66
C PHE A 77 4.25 16.44 -22.78
N GLY A 78 4.74 16.12 -23.97
CA GLY A 78 5.43 14.86 -24.24
C GLY A 78 6.80 14.73 -23.59
N SER A 79 7.60 15.79 -23.62
CA SER A 79 9.00 15.74 -23.15
C SER A 79 9.15 15.96 -21.64
N VAL A 80 8.24 16.70 -21.00
CA VAL A 80 8.38 17.09 -19.57
C VAL A 80 7.23 16.54 -18.73
N LEU A 81 5.99 16.92 -19.03
CA LEU A 81 4.86 16.59 -18.16
C LEU A 81 4.59 15.09 -18.10
N PHE A 82 4.57 14.44 -19.26
CA PHE A 82 4.31 13.02 -19.40
C PHE A 82 5.28 12.12 -18.62
N PRO A 83 6.62 12.22 -18.81
CA PRO A 83 7.56 11.41 -18.03
C PRO A 83 7.53 11.77 -16.54
N THR A 84 7.25 13.03 -16.17
CA THR A 84 7.14 13.44 -14.77
C THR A 84 5.95 12.76 -14.07
N ILE A 85 4.78 12.75 -14.72
CA ILE A 85 3.58 12.08 -14.18
C ILE A 85 3.82 10.57 -14.05
N LEU A 86 4.44 9.95 -15.05
CA LEU A 86 4.82 8.53 -14.99
C LEU A 86 5.79 8.23 -13.84
N ALA A 87 6.79 9.09 -13.63
CA ALA A 87 7.74 8.93 -12.53
C ALA A 87 7.06 9.03 -11.16
N LEU A 88 6.17 10.01 -10.96
CA LEU A 88 5.42 10.15 -9.70
C LEU A 88 4.52 8.94 -9.44
N PHE A 89 3.83 8.45 -10.47
CA PHE A 89 3.03 7.23 -10.38
C PHE A 89 3.89 6.02 -10.00
N PHE A 90 5.06 5.87 -10.63
CA PHE A 90 5.99 4.78 -10.35
C PHE A 90 6.50 4.83 -8.90
N VAL A 91 6.82 6.02 -8.38
CA VAL A 91 7.21 6.20 -6.98
C VAL A 91 6.07 5.80 -6.03
N ALA A 92 4.83 6.24 -6.30
CA ALA A 92 3.68 5.86 -5.49
C ALA A 92 3.43 4.34 -5.49
N TYR A 93 3.57 3.71 -6.66
CA TYR A 93 3.50 2.26 -6.83
C TYR A 93 4.58 1.55 -6.00
N LEU A 94 5.84 2.00 -6.09
CA LEU A 94 6.95 1.44 -5.33
C LEU A 94 6.74 1.55 -3.82
N VAL A 95 6.31 2.72 -3.32
CA VAL A 95 6.01 2.89 -1.89
C VAL A 95 4.94 1.92 -1.43
N THR A 96 3.90 1.71 -2.24
CA THR A 96 2.79 0.81 -1.91
C THR A 96 3.24 -0.66 -1.87
N ILE A 97 3.98 -1.14 -2.88
CA ILE A 97 4.43 -2.54 -2.90
C ILE A 97 5.45 -2.83 -1.79
N LEU A 98 6.34 -1.88 -1.49
CA LEU A 98 7.29 -1.98 -0.38
C LEU A 98 6.56 -1.99 0.97
N SER A 99 5.55 -1.15 1.14
CA SER A 99 4.69 -1.12 2.33
C SER A 99 4.04 -2.49 2.61
N LEU A 100 3.49 -3.14 1.58
CA LEU A 100 2.92 -4.49 1.72
C LEU A 100 3.97 -5.53 2.11
N ALA A 101 5.13 -5.51 1.44
CA ALA A 101 6.21 -6.45 1.71
C ALA A 101 6.78 -6.29 3.13
N VAL A 102 6.99 -5.06 3.59
CA VAL A 102 7.46 -4.76 4.96
C VAL A 102 6.49 -5.32 6.00
N ARG A 103 5.18 -5.06 5.85
CA ARG A 103 4.16 -5.60 6.77
C ARG A 103 4.10 -7.12 6.75
N ARG A 104 4.44 -7.75 5.62
CA ARG A 104 4.49 -9.21 5.51
C ARG A 104 5.75 -9.80 6.14
N TRP A 105 6.90 -9.14 5.99
CA TRP A 105 8.12 -9.49 6.73
C TRP A 105 7.92 -9.39 8.25
N HIS A 106 7.24 -8.34 8.71
CA HIS A 106 6.82 -8.18 10.10
C HIS A 106 5.92 -9.31 10.58
N ASP A 107 5.00 -9.81 9.73
CA ASP A 107 4.13 -10.94 10.08
C ASP A 107 4.89 -12.27 10.25
N ILE A 108 6.06 -12.41 9.62
CA ILE A 108 6.96 -13.57 9.77
C ILE A 108 7.95 -13.38 10.95
N GLY A 109 7.94 -12.22 11.61
CA GLY A 109 8.80 -11.93 12.77
C GLY A 109 10.15 -11.28 12.40
N TYR A 110 10.40 -10.99 11.12
CA TYR A 110 11.63 -10.36 10.67
C TYR A 110 11.51 -8.84 10.55
N SER A 111 12.65 -8.16 10.40
CA SER A 111 12.69 -6.71 10.19
C SER A 111 12.26 -6.30 8.79
N GLY A 112 11.60 -5.13 8.68
CA GLY A 112 11.22 -4.52 7.41
C GLY A 112 12.40 -4.26 6.46
N TRP A 113 13.63 -4.22 6.97
CA TRP A 113 14.85 -4.12 6.17
C TRP A 113 15.04 -5.29 5.18
N MET A 114 14.42 -6.44 5.43
CA MET A 114 14.45 -7.57 4.49
C MET A 114 13.77 -7.26 3.15
N VAL A 115 13.00 -6.17 3.07
CA VAL A 115 12.48 -5.66 1.79
C VAL A 115 13.60 -5.28 0.81
N LEU A 116 14.80 -4.96 1.29
CA LEU A 116 15.95 -4.66 0.43
C LEU A 116 16.35 -5.85 -0.46
N LEU A 117 16.07 -7.08 -0.01
CA LEU A 117 16.31 -8.30 -0.78
C LEU A 117 15.44 -8.35 -2.05
N GLN A 118 14.32 -7.63 -2.07
CA GLN A 118 13.41 -7.54 -3.21
C GLN A 118 14.00 -6.73 -4.38
N PHE A 119 15.07 -5.94 -4.16
CA PHE A 119 15.74 -5.20 -5.25
C PHE A 119 16.68 -6.08 -6.08
N ILE A 120 17.04 -7.28 -5.59
CA ILE A 120 17.89 -8.22 -6.32
C ILE A 120 16.96 -9.18 -7.10
N PRO A 121 16.97 -9.22 -8.44
CA PRO A 121 15.95 -9.93 -9.24
C PRO A 121 15.79 -11.42 -8.88
N PHE A 122 16.90 -12.14 -8.71
CA PHE A 122 16.86 -13.57 -8.35
C PHE A 122 16.41 -13.80 -6.91
N VAL A 123 16.85 -12.94 -5.97
CA VAL A 123 16.45 -13.04 -4.57
C VAL A 123 15.00 -12.64 -4.38
N ASN A 124 14.50 -11.67 -5.16
CA ASN A 124 13.13 -11.21 -5.18
C ASN A 124 12.14 -12.36 -5.43
N VAL A 125 12.43 -13.24 -6.40
CA VAL A 125 11.59 -14.42 -6.67
C VAL A 125 11.58 -15.35 -5.45
N ILE A 126 12.74 -15.62 -4.87
CA ILE A 126 12.87 -16.49 -3.69
C ILE A 126 12.13 -15.89 -2.49
N THR A 127 12.32 -14.60 -2.20
CA THR A 127 11.65 -13.91 -1.09
C THR A 127 10.15 -13.81 -1.32
N ALA A 128 9.69 -13.58 -2.56
CA ALA A 128 8.26 -13.59 -2.89
C ALA A 128 7.63 -14.96 -2.61
N LEU A 129 8.31 -16.06 -2.99
CA LEU A 129 7.85 -17.42 -2.68
C LEU A 129 7.81 -17.65 -1.15
N ILE A 130 8.84 -17.22 -0.42
CA ILE A 130 8.86 -17.31 1.05
C ILE A 130 7.69 -16.53 1.65
N LEU A 131 7.46 -15.29 1.22
CA LEU A 131 6.37 -14.43 1.71
C LEU A 131 4.98 -15.01 1.41
N LEU A 132 4.85 -15.76 0.32
CA LEU A 132 3.60 -16.41 -0.07
C LEU A 132 3.32 -17.69 0.74
N PHE A 133 4.32 -18.55 0.93
CA PHE A 133 4.12 -19.88 1.53
C PHE A 133 4.41 -19.95 3.02
N LYS A 134 5.32 -19.11 3.55
CA LYS A 134 5.73 -19.20 4.96
C LYS A 134 4.59 -18.74 5.88
N LYS A 135 4.19 -19.56 6.85
CA LYS A 135 3.19 -19.17 7.84
C LYS A 135 3.73 -17.99 8.68
N GLY A 136 2.88 -16.99 8.93
CA GLY A 136 3.19 -15.92 9.89
C GLY A 136 3.25 -16.44 11.33
N GLU A 137 3.79 -15.64 12.24
CA GLU A 137 3.89 -16.03 13.66
C GLU A 137 2.48 -16.19 14.27
N PRO A 138 2.21 -17.32 14.95
CA PRO A 138 0.88 -17.62 15.50
C PRO A 138 0.54 -16.82 16.76
N ILE A 139 1.53 -16.12 17.33
CA ILE A 139 1.41 -15.34 18.56
C ILE A 139 1.62 -13.85 18.21
N GLU A 140 1.20 -12.96 19.09
CA GLU A 140 1.57 -11.54 19.03
C GLU A 140 3.09 -11.39 18.96
N ASN A 141 3.56 -10.46 18.13
CA ASN A 141 4.98 -10.19 17.98
C ASN A 141 5.26 -8.70 18.17
N LYS A 142 6.55 -8.33 18.15
CA LYS A 142 7.01 -6.94 18.35
C LYS A 142 6.45 -5.92 17.34
N TYR A 143 5.78 -6.38 16.28
CA TYR A 143 5.17 -5.57 15.22
C TYR A 143 3.63 -5.48 15.33
N GLY A 144 3.03 -6.13 16.33
CA GLY A 144 1.63 -6.00 16.69
C GLY A 144 0.86 -7.31 16.83
N THR A 145 -0.41 -7.15 17.15
CA THR A 145 -1.38 -8.23 17.30
C THR A 145 -1.62 -8.95 15.97
N LEU A 146 -2.11 -10.19 16.05
CA LEU A 146 -2.39 -11.03 14.88
C LEU A 146 -3.25 -10.27 13.86
N PRO A 147 -2.97 -10.38 12.55
CA PRO A 147 -3.82 -9.79 11.54
C PRO A 147 -5.23 -10.36 11.69
N VAL A 148 -6.21 -9.48 11.90
CA VAL A 148 -7.63 -9.87 11.97
C VAL A 148 -7.98 -10.62 10.70
N VAL A 149 -8.20 -11.93 10.83
CA VAL A 149 -8.80 -12.72 9.75
C VAL A 149 -10.20 -12.16 9.61
N GLY A 150 -10.52 -11.58 8.44
CA GLY A 150 -11.76 -10.86 8.16
C GLY A 150 -13.03 -11.72 8.15
N ARG A 151 -13.15 -12.67 9.06
CA ARG A 151 -14.42 -13.20 9.52
C ARG A 151 -14.48 -12.87 10.99
N LYS A 152 -15.30 -11.87 11.36
CA LYS A 152 -16.07 -12.04 12.60
C LYS A 152 -16.67 -13.43 12.47
N SER A 153 -16.34 -14.33 13.38
CA SER A 153 -16.93 -15.66 13.37
C SER A 153 -18.44 -15.44 13.29
N LEU A 154 -19.19 -16.23 12.52
CA LEU A 154 -20.66 -16.14 12.61
C LEU A 154 -21.11 -16.35 14.07
N ALA A 155 -20.31 -17.05 14.88
CA ALA A 155 -20.48 -17.13 16.32
C ALA A 155 -20.41 -15.78 17.05
N ASP A 156 -19.59 -14.82 16.60
CA ASP A 156 -19.50 -13.46 17.18
C ASP A 156 -20.69 -12.57 16.79
N ILE A 157 -21.43 -12.95 15.74
CA ILE A 157 -22.64 -12.24 15.28
C ILE A 157 -23.88 -12.75 16.03
N PHE A 158 -23.88 -14.01 16.47
CA PHE A 158 -25.02 -14.67 17.11
C PHE A 158 -24.89 -14.88 18.62
N ASN A 159 -23.73 -14.58 19.23
CA ASN A 159 -23.61 -14.52 20.69
C ASN A 159 -24.02 -13.13 21.19
N TYR A 160 -25.31 -12.98 21.48
CA TYR A 160 -25.86 -11.96 22.39
C TYR A 160 -25.92 -12.51 23.81
#